data_AF-A0A131Z8M8-F1
#
_entry.id   AF-A0A131Z8M8-F1
#
_cell.length_a   1.000
_cell.length_b   1.000
_cell.length_c   1.000
_cell.angle_alpha   90.00
_cell.angle_beta   90.00
_cell.angle_gamma   90.00
#
_symmetry.space_group_name_H-M   'P 1'
#
loop_
_entity.id
_entity.type
_entity.pdbx_description
1 polymer ?
#
loop_
_entity_poly.entity_id
_entity_poly.type
_entity_poly.pdbx_seq_one_letter_code
_entity_poly.pdbx_strand_id
1 'polypeptide(L)'
;SLSAYAIPRGLARRPVYNIAHMVNTIEQVDEAMRLGANSIEADVTFTANGTATWFYHGTPCDCFRWCDRHEEIPALLDYVRRTTSAADGKYNERLTLLFLDLKVTNVLPQYKYRAGVDIAEKLIRHLWSGVYTWNAMNVLLSIRSVRDGDVLRGALHTIYRIMPLMLYKTGKVWTPSLPTDRTA
;
A
#
# COMPACT_ATOMS: atom_id res chain seq x y z
N SER A 1 -30.10 -4.39 41.72
CA SER A 1 -28.75 -3.91 41.40
C SER A 1 -28.33 -4.55 40.08
N LEU A 2 -28.54 -3.86 38.96
CA LEU A 2 -28.14 -4.35 37.64
C LEU A 2 -26.70 -3.92 37.40
N SER A 3 -25.76 -4.87 37.45
CA SER A 3 -24.38 -4.65 37.02
C SER A 3 -24.41 -4.42 35.51
N ALA A 4 -24.21 -3.17 35.11
CA ALA A 4 -24.10 -2.79 33.71
C ALA A 4 -22.95 -3.56 33.06
N TYR A 5 -23.28 -4.25 31.96
CA TYR A 5 -22.39 -4.84 30.96
C TYR A 5 -20.98 -4.25 30.97
N ALA A 6 -20.04 -4.94 31.62
CA ALA A 6 -18.63 -4.64 31.45
C ALA A 6 -18.27 -5.01 30.00
N ILE A 7 -18.07 -4.01 29.15
CA ILE A 7 -17.56 -4.22 27.79
C ILE A 7 -16.23 -4.98 27.93
N PRO A 8 -16.05 -6.15 27.28
CA PRO A 8 -14.81 -6.90 27.34
C PRO A 8 -13.63 -5.99 27.05
N ARG A 9 -12.56 -6.05 27.87
CA ARG A 9 -11.42 -5.11 27.79
C ARG A 9 -10.77 -5.01 26.39
N GLY A 10 -10.99 -6.00 25.51
CA GLY A 10 -10.55 -5.99 24.11
C GLY A 10 -11.38 -5.13 23.15
N LEU A 11 -12.66 -4.85 23.45
CA LEU A 11 -13.54 -4.00 22.64
C LEU A 11 -13.45 -2.51 23.00
N ALA A 12 -12.78 -2.19 24.12
CA ALA A 12 -12.64 -0.81 24.61
C ALA A 12 -11.38 -0.09 24.11
N ARG A 13 -10.50 -0.77 23.36
CA ARG A 13 -9.24 -0.21 22.86
C ARG A 13 -9.33 0.07 21.36
N ARG A 14 -8.91 1.27 20.95
CA ARG A 14 -8.80 1.62 19.53
C ARG A 14 -7.76 0.71 18.86
N PRO A 15 -8.09 -0.03 17.80
CA PRO A 15 -7.09 -0.77 17.03
C PRO A 15 -6.11 0.22 16.37
N VAL A 16 -4.83 -0.15 16.32
CA VAL A 16 -3.75 0.70 15.80
C VAL A 16 -3.01 -0.04 14.69
N TYR A 17 -2.78 0.66 13.58
CA TYR A 17 -1.80 0.25 12.57
C TYR A 17 -0.43 0.82 12.95
N ASN A 18 0.52 -0.06 13.23
CA ASN A 18 1.94 0.26 13.36
C ASN A 18 2.57 0.10 11.98
N ILE A 19 2.62 1.19 11.23
CA ILE A 19 3.04 1.23 9.83
C ILE A 19 4.54 1.51 9.77
N ALA A 20 5.32 0.53 9.34
CA ALA A 20 6.74 0.74 9.06
C ALA A 20 6.89 1.57 7.78
N HIS A 21 7.58 2.70 7.88
CA HIS A 21 7.78 3.66 6.79
C HIS A 21 8.88 3.20 5.81
N MET A 22 8.71 3.45 4.51
CA MET A 22 9.71 3.29 3.45
C MET A 22 10.30 1.87 3.38
N VAL A 23 9.42 0.87 3.36
CA VAL A 23 9.73 -0.57 3.28
C VAL A 23 9.66 -1.01 1.81
N ASN A 24 10.78 -0.85 1.12
CA ASN A 24 10.86 -0.99 -0.34
C ASN A 24 11.56 -2.27 -0.81
N THR A 25 11.95 -3.16 0.11
CA THR A 25 12.64 -4.42 -0.18
C THR A 25 12.11 -5.57 0.68
N ILE A 26 12.30 -6.80 0.23
CA ILE A 26 11.89 -8.01 0.96
C ILE A 26 12.56 -8.06 2.34
N GLU A 27 13.84 -7.72 2.43
CA GLU A 27 14.59 -7.70 3.69
C GLU A 27 14.00 -6.68 4.68
N GLN A 28 13.54 -5.53 4.18
CA GLN A 28 12.90 -4.52 5.02
C GLN A 28 11.51 -4.97 5.50
N VAL A 29 10.77 -5.77 4.71
CA VAL A 29 9.51 -6.38 5.19
C VAL A 29 9.82 -7.27 6.39
N ASP A 30 10.84 -8.12 6.27
CA ASP A 30 11.24 -9.03 7.33
C ASP A 30 11.68 -8.28 8.60
N GLU A 31 12.49 -7.25 8.42
CA GLU A 31 12.96 -6.38 9.50
C GLU A 31 11.79 -5.67 10.20
N ALA A 32 10.87 -5.07 9.44
CA ALA A 32 9.70 -4.38 9.99
C ALA A 32 8.82 -5.33 10.81
N MET A 33 8.54 -6.52 10.28
CA MET A 33 7.73 -7.52 10.96
C MET A 33 8.41 -8.06 12.22
N ARG A 34 9.74 -8.23 12.20
CA ARG A 34 10.52 -8.61 13.38
C ARG A 34 10.46 -7.55 14.49
N LEU A 35 10.43 -6.26 14.11
CA LEU A 35 10.32 -5.13 15.04
C LEU A 35 8.89 -4.86 15.54
N GLY A 36 7.90 -5.62 15.07
CA GLY A 36 6.52 -5.55 15.56
C GLY A 36 5.59 -4.63 14.76
N ALA A 37 5.95 -4.32 13.51
CA ALA A 37 4.99 -3.74 12.57
C ALA A 37 3.84 -4.72 12.30
N ASN A 38 2.64 -4.17 12.05
CA ASN A 38 1.50 -4.93 11.53
C ASN A 38 1.03 -4.41 10.16
N SER A 39 1.74 -3.42 9.64
CA SER A 39 1.53 -2.76 8.36
C SER A 39 2.86 -2.25 7.84
N ILE A 40 2.99 -2.14 6.52
CA ILE A 40 4.15 -1.52 5.87
C ILE A 40 3.68 -0.47 4.88
N GLU A 41 4.48 0.56 4.70
CA GLU A 41 4.37 1.54 3.63
C GLU A 41 5.52 1.33 2.64
N ALA A 42 5.19 1.33 1.34
CA ALA A 42 6.13 1.13 0.26
C ALA A 42 5.89 2.15 -0.86
N ASP A 43 6.97 2.76 -1.33
CA ASP A 43 6.96 3.79 -2.35
C ASP A 43 6.90 3.18 -3.74
N VAL A 44 5.93 3.54 -4.57
CA VAL A 44 5.81 3.02 -5.93
C VAL A 44 6.25 4.07 -6.94
N THR A 45 7.30 3.79 -7.71
CA THR A 45 7.74 4.69 -8.78
C THR A 45 7.13 4.36 -10.11
N PHE A 46 6.93 5.41 -10.91
CA PHE A 46 6.36 5.30 -12.25
C PHE A 46 7.29 5.94 -13.28
N THR A 47 7.35 5.34 -14.47
CA THR A 47 7.88 6.01 -15.65
C THR A 47 6.95 7.14 -16.09
N ALA A 48 7.45 8.04 -16.95
CA ALA A 48 6.64 9.14 -17.50
C ALA A 48 5.37 8.68 -18.24
N ASN A 49 5.38 7.46 -18.80
CA ASN A 49 4.23 6.87 -19.51
C ASN A 49 3.24 6.12 -18.60
N GLY A 50 3.43 6.19 -17.28
CA GLY A 50 2.55 5.58 -16.30
C GLY A 50 2.79 4.08 -16.08
N THR A 51 3.98 3.56 -16.35
CA THR A 51 4.31 2.18 -15.96
C THR A 51 4.88 2.18 -14.54
N ALA A 52 4.24 1.47 -13.61
CA ALA A 52 4.79 1.23 -12.27
C ALA A 52 6.00 0.30 -12.37
N THR A 53 7.11 0.65 -11.73
CA THR A 53 8.41 0.00 -11.98
C THR A 53 8.98 -0.63 -10.72
N TRP A 54 9.24 0.17 -9.70
CA TRP A 54 9.97 -0.24 -8.51
C TRP A 54 9.20 0.11 -7.25
N PHE A 55 9.44 -0.68 -6.21
CA PHE A 55 9.35 -0.18 -4.85
C PHE A 55 10.62 0.61 -4.56
N TYR A 56 10.56 1.93 -4.53
CA TYR A 56 11.74 2.80 -4.44
C TYR A 56 11.39 4.23 -3.99
N HIS A 57 12.16 4.76 -3.04
CA HIS A 57 11.99 6.14 -2.55
C HIS A 57 12.93 7.13 -3.26
N GLY A 58 14.25 6.91 -3.15
CA GLY A 58 15.29 7.84 -3.59
C GLY A 58 15.59 8.96 -2.58
N THR A 59 16.62 9.75 -2.85
CA THR A 59 17.06 10.85 -1.96
C THR A 59 16.33 12.16 -2.27
N PRO A 60 16.03 13.00 -1.26
CA PRO A 60 16.25 12.81 0.17
C PRO A 60 15.19 11.90 0.81
N CYS A 61 15.53 11.24 1.93
CA CYS A 61 14.59 10.50 2.77
C CYS A 61 14.87 10.77 4.26
N ASP A 62 14.09 10.16 5.16
CA ASP A 62 14.26 10.30 6.62
C ASP A 62 15.71 10.07 7.05
N CYS A 63 16.15 10.82 8.07
CA CYS A 63 17.49 10.68 8.64
C CYS A 63 17.79 9.24 9.05
N PHE A 64 19.04 8.80 8.81
CA PHE A 64 19.54 7.47 9.15
C PHE A 64 18.83 6.31 8.42
N ARG A 65 18.20 6.58 7.28
CA ARG A 65 17.64 5.56 6.38
C ARG A 65 18.46 5.45 5.10
N TRP A 66 18.52 4.23 4.55
CA TRP A 66 19.07 3.97 3.22
C TRP A 66 17.98 4.20 2.18
N CYS A 67 18.07 5.32 1.44
CA CYS A 67 17.04 5.75 0.50
C CYS A 67 17.11 5.04 -0.86
N ASP A 68 18.21 4.35 -1.15
CA ASP A 68 18.58 3.77 -2.44
C ASP A 68 18.11 2.31 -2.63
N ARG A 69 17.61 1.68 -1.55
CA ARG A 69 17.07 0.32 -1.58
C ARG A 69 15.80 0.24 -2.41
N HIS A 70 15.72 -0.79 -3.26
CA HIS A 70 14.59 -1.01 -4.15
C HIS A 70 14.36 -2.48 -4.47
N GLU A 71 13.14 -2.78 -4.89
CA GLU A 71 12.72 -4.12 -5.31
C GLU A 71 11.76 -4.01 -6.50
N GLU A 72 11.76 -5.02 -7.37
CA GLU A 72 10.76 -5.09 -8.44
C GLU A 72 9.35 -5.24 -7.86
N ILE A 73 8.38 -4.55 -8.44
CA ILE A 73 7.00 -4.61 -7.94
C ILE A 73 6.46 -6.05 -7.89
N PRO A 74 6.58 -6.87 -8.96
CA PRO A 74 6.21 -8.28 -8.91
C PRO A 74 6.85 -9.04 -7.74
N ALA A 75 8.15 -8.87 -7.53
CA ALA A 75 8.92 -9.64 -6.55
C ALA A 75 8.43 -9.40 -5.11
N LEU A 76 8.28 -8.12 -4.72
CA LEU A 76 7.81 -7.79 -3.37
C LEU A 76 6.33 -8.16 -3.18
N LEU A 77 5.46 -7.92 -4.18
CA LEU A 77 4.05 -8.29 -4.08
C LEU A 77 3.85 -9.81 -3.95
N ASP A 78 4.60 -10.59 -4.74
CA ASP A 78 4.58 -12.05 -4.66
C ASP A 78 5.12 -12.55 -3.30
N TYR A 79 6.14 -11.88 -2.75
CA TYR A 79 6.64 -12.17 -1.41
C TYR A 79 5.59 -11.90 -0.33
N VAL A 80 4.96 -10.73 -0.36
CA VAL A 80 3.87 -10.38 0.57
C VAL A 80 2.74 -11.41 0.46
N ARG A 81 2.26 -11.73 -0.76
CA ARG A 81 1.22 -12.74 -0.97
C ARG A 81 1.56 -14.08 -0.31
N ARG A 82 2.74 -14.63 -0.61
CA ARG A 82 3.15 -15.96 -0.10
C ARG A 82 3.29 -15.97 1.42
N THR A 83 3.75 -14.88 2.01
CA THR A 83 3.97 -14.81 3.46
C THR A 83 2.71 -14.48 4.25
N THR A 84 1.68 -13.89 3.63
CA THR A 84 0.46 -13.49 4.36
C THR A 84 -0.77 -14.35 4.10
N SER A 85 -0.87 -14.99 2.93
CA SER A 85 -2.14 -15.58 2.49
C SER A 85 -2.27 -17.09 2.69
N ALA A 86 -1.15 -17.80 2.86
CA ALA A 86 -1.12 -19.21 3.23
C ALA A 86 -1.35 -19.39 4.74
N ALA A 87 -1.97 -20.50 5.16
CA ALA A 87 -2.26 -20.78 6.57
C ALA A 87 -0.99 -20.89 7.44
N ASP A 88 0.11 -21.37 6.86
CA ASP A 88 1.44 -21.45 7.46
C ASP A 88 2.36 -20.30 7.00
N GLY A 89 1.78 -19.26 6.39
CA GLY A 89 2.51 -18.09 5.93
C GLY A 89 3.22 -17.40 7.09
N LYS A 90 4.50 -17.06 6.89
CA LYS A 90 5.40 -16.43 7.89
C LYS A 90 4.77 -15.24 8.63
N TYR A 91 3.90 -14.48 7.95
CA TYR A 91 3.25 -13.27 8.44
C TYR A 91 1.72 -13.33 8.36
N ASN A 92 1.15 -14.52 8.21
CA ASN A 92 -0.29 -14.72 8.24
C ASN A 92 -0.88 -14.11 9.53
N GLU A 93 -1.99 -13.38 9.39
CA GLU A 93 -2.66 -12.61 10.45
C GLU A 93 -1.84 -11.51 11.15
N ARG A 94 -0.55 -11.35 10.83
CA ARG A 94 0.35 -10.36 11.45
C ARG A 94 0.56 -9.14 10.58
N LEU A 95 0.86 -9.33 9.29
CA LEU A 95 0.90 -8.23 8.33
C LEU A 95 -0.50 -8.07 7.74
N THR A 96 -1.13 -6.93 8.00
CA THR A 96 -2.57 -6.73 7.77
C THR A 96 -2.90 -5.64 6.76
N LEU A 97 -1.93 -4.77 6.45
CA LEU A 97 -2.09 -3.66 5.52
C LEU A 97 -0.78 -3.39 4.77
N LEU A 98 -0.90 -3.28 3.45
CA LEU A 98 0.10 -2.74 2.55
C LEU A 98 -0.32 -1.32 2.12
N PHE A 99 0.37 -0.31 2.62
CA PHE A 99 0.20 1.07 2.21
C PHE A 99 1.11 1.34 1.01
N LEU A 100 0.55 1.77 -0.11
CA LEU A 100 1.31 2.15 -1.31
C LEU A 100 1.33 3.67 -1.48
N ASP A 101 2.49 4.30 -1.33
CA ASP A 101 2.70 5.70 -1.71
C ASP A 101 3.01 5.79 -3.19
N LEU A 102 2.01 6.20 -3.98
CA LEU A 102 2.14 6.27 -5.43
C LEU A 102 2.84 7.57 -5.84
N LYS A 103 4.14 7.47 -6.16
CA LYS A 103 5.00 8.59 -6.59
C LYS A 103 4.74 8.98 -8.05
N VAL A 104 3.55 9.50 -8.30
CA VAL A 104 3.06 9.78 -9.66
C VAL A 104 3.44 11.16 -10.18
N THR A 105 4.23 11.95 -9.44
CA THR A 105 4.51 13.37 -9.81
C THR A 105 5.11 13.50 -11.21
N ASN A 106 5.97 12.56 -11.63
CA ASN A 106 6.63 12.58 -12.94
C ASN A 106 5.86 11.87 -14.07
N VAL A 107 4.67 11.33 -13.78
CA VAL A 107 3.78 10.77 -14.80
C VAL A 107 3.13 11.92 -15.57
N LEU A 108 3.18 11.88 -16.90
CA LEU A 108 2.53 12.92 -17.70
C LEU A 108 1.00 12.90 -17.49
N PRO A 109 0.31 14.06 -17.53
CA PRO A 109 -1.12 14.14 -17.21
C PRO A 109 -1.99 13.12 -17.96
N GLN A 110 -1.76 12.93 -19.27
CA GLN A 110 -2.52 11.99 -20.11
C GLN A 110 -2.31 10.51 -19.72
N TYR A 111 -1.30 10.19 -18.92
CA TYR A 111 -0.98 8.83 -18.49
C TYR A 111 -1.33 8.55 -17.03
N LYS A 112 -1.91 9.50 -16.28
CA LYS A 112 -2.29 9.30 -14.87
C LYS A 112 -3.29 8.15 -14.69
N TYR A 113 -4.32 8.12 -15.53
CA TYR A 113 -5.27 7.02 -15.52
C TYR A 113 -4.60 5.68 -15.81
N ARG A 114 -3.72 5.63 -16.82
CA ARG A 114 -2.95 4.43 -17.16
C ARG A 114 -2.04 3.97 -16.03
N ALA A 115 -1.43 4.89 -15.27
CA ALA A 115 -0.65 4.56 -14.09
C ALA A 115 -1.48 3.83 -13.03
N GLY A 116 -2.71 4.28 -12.82
CA GLY A 116 -3.69 3.58 -11.99
C GLY A 116 -3.99 2.16 -12.49
N VAL A 117 -4.25 2.03 -13.79
CA VAL A 117 -4.51 0.72 -14.42
C VAL A 117 -3.35 -0.24 -14.20
N ASP A 118 -2.12 0.21 -14.48
CA ASP A 118 -0.93 -0.62 -14.44
C ASP A 118 -0.62 -1.15 -13.03
N ILE A 119 -0.68 -0.29 -12.00
CA ILE A 119 -0.47 -0.77 -10.62
C ILE A 119 -1.59 -1.71 -10.16
N ALA A 120 -2.84 -1.46 -10.55
CA ALA A 120 -3.94 -2.36 -10.23
C ALA A 120 -3.79 -3.74 -10.88
N GLU A 121 -3.36 -3.80 -12.14
CA GLU A 121 -3.08 -5.08 -12.81
C GLU A 121 -1.96 -5.86 -12.10
N LYS A 122 -0.92 -5.17 -11.63
CA LYS A 122 0.16 -5.79 -10.84
C LYS A 122 -0.34 -6.32 -9.49
N LEU A 123 -1.18 -5.56 -8.78
CA LEU A 123 -1.81 -6.03 -7.53
C LEU A 123 -2.68 -7.26 -7.76
N ILE A 124 -3.53 -7.23 -8.77
CA ILE A 124 -4.38 -8.38 -9.11
C ILE A 124 -3.52 -9.60 -9.42
N ARG A 125 -2.49 -9.45 -10.25
CA ARG A 125 -1.67 -10.58 -10.69
C ARG A 125 -0.78 -11.16 -9.60
N HIS A 126 -0.07 -10.31 -8.86
CA HIS A 126 1.02 -10.73 -7.97
C HIS A 126 0.60 -10.78 -6.49
N LEU A 127 -0.39 -9.99 -6.09
CA LEU A 127 -0.84 -9.95 -4.69
C LEU A 127 -2.10 -10.77 -4.43
N TRP A 128 -3.10 -10.69 -5.32
CA TRP A 128 -4.43 -11.22 -5.03
C TRP A 128 -4.83 -12.48 -5.83
N SER A 129 -4.27 -12.70 -7.02
CA SER A 129 -4.60 -13.88 -7.83
C SER A 129 -4.26 -15.17 -7.08
N GLY A 130 -5.22 -16.09 -7.05
CA GLY A 130 -5.12 -17.36 -6.32
C GLY A 130 -5.36 -17.25 -4.80
N VAL A 131 -5.69 -16.07 -4.27
CA VAL A 131 -5.96 -15.86 -2.85
C VAL A 131 -7.47 -15.70 -2.60
N TYR A 132 -8.01 -16.46 -1.65
CA TYR A 132 -9.39 -16.25 -1.20
C TYR A 132 -9.57 -14.87 -0.56
N THR A 133 -10.70 -14.22 -0.82
CA THR A 133 -10.96 -12.84 -0.39
C THR A 133 -10.74 -12.63 1.11
N TRP A 134 -11.11 -13.58 1.98
CA TRP A 134 -10.89 -13.41 3.43
C TRP A 134 -9.41 -13.40 3.82
N ASN A 135 -8.53 -14.08 3.07
CA ASN A 135 -7.07 -14.10 3.27
C ASN A 135 -6.30 -13.06 2.43
N ALA A 136 -7.01 -12.29 1.60
CA ALA A 136 -6.38 -11.28 0.75
C ALA A 136 -5.89 -10.08 1.56
N MET A 137 -4.68 -9.64 1.24
CA MET A 137 -4.03 -8.47 1.82
C MET A 137 -4.87 -7.21 1.59
N ASN A 138 -5.07 -6.41 2.64
CA ASN A 138 -5.64 -5.07 2.49
C ASN A 138 -4.58 -4.13 1.90
N VAL A 139 -4.98 -3.30 0.94
CA VAL A 139 -4.12 -2.33 0.29
C VAL A 139 -4.69 -0.93 0.48
N LEU A 140 -3.84 0.03 0.82
CA LEU A 140 -4.18 1.45 0.83
C LEU A 140 -3.43 2.16 -0.29
N LEU A 141 -4.16 2.70 -1.27
CA LEU A 141 -3.59 3.47 -2.37
C LEU A 141 -3.51 4.95 -1.97
N SER A 142 -2.31 5.52 -1.93
CA SER A 142 -2.08 6.90 -1.54
C SER A 142 -1.55 7.74 -2.70
N ILE A 143 -2.10 8.94 -2.87
CA ILE A 143 -1.58 9.96 -3.78
C ILE A 143 -1.28 11.26 -3.02
N ARG A 144 -0.22 11.95 -3.44
CA ARG A 144 0.22 13.22 -2.82
C ARG A 144 -0.66 14.43 -3.15
N SER A 145 -1.46 14.37 -4.21
CA SER A 145 -2.29 15.50 -4.63
C SER A 145 -3.64 15.03 -5.15
N VAL A 146 -4.69 15.74 -4.77
CA VAL A 146 -6.04 15.56 -5.34
C VAL A 146 -6.09 15.73 -6.86
N ARG A 147 -5.12 16.46 -7.45
CA ARG A 147 -4.99 16.62 -8.91
C ARG A 147 -4.60 15.33 -9.62
N ASP A 148 -4.01 14.38 -8.89
CA ASP A 148 -3.64 13.06 -9.42
C ASP A 148 -4.77 12.02 -9.27
N GLY A 149 -6.00 12.45 -8.98
CA GLY A 149 -7.15 11.58 -8.73
C GLY A 149 -7.47 10.59 -9.86
N ASP A 150 -7.03 10.87 -11.09
CA ASP A 150 -7.18 9.95 -12.22
C ASP A 150 -6.40 8.64 -12.03
N VAL A 151 -5.31 8.65 -11.26
CA VAL A 151 -4.56 7.43 -10.88
C VAL A 151 -5.45 6.52 -10.05
N LEU A 152 -6.09 7.05 -8.99
CA LEU A 152 -7.01 6.27 -8.17
C LEU A 152 -8.23 5.81 -8.98
N ARG A 153 -8.74 6.64 -9.89
CA ARG A 153 -9.84 6.28 -10.78
C ARG A 153 -9.47 5.08 -11.67
N GLY A 154 -8.30 5.11 -12.30
CA GLY A 154 -7.79 4.02 -13.13
C GLY A 154 -7.63 2.73 -12.33
N ALA A 155 -7.02 2.82 -11.15
CA ALA A 155 -6.82 1.64 -10.30
C ALA A 155 -8.14 1.01 -9.86
N LEU A 156 -9.07 1.80 -9.32
CA LEU A 156 -10.35 1.30 -8.82
C LEU A 156 -11.25 0.77 -9.95
N HIS A 157 -11.25 1.41 -11.13
CA HIS A 157 -12.00 0.90 -12.28
C HIS A 157 -11.44 -0.47 -12.74
N THR A 158 -10.12 -0.62 -12.82
CA THR A 158 -9.49 -1.90 -13.17
C THR A 158 -9.83 -2.99 -12.15
N ILE A 159 -9.72 -2.69 -10.85
CA ILE A 159 -10.07 -3.64 -9.79
C ILE A 159 -11.55 -4.03 -9.87
N TYR A 160 -12.45 -3.07 -9.99
CA TYR A 160 -13.88 -3.31 -10.15
C TYR A 160 -14.18 -4.26 -11.32
N ARG A 161 -13.54 -4.02 -12.47
CA ARG A 161 -13.80 -4.76 -13.70
C ARG A 161 -13.26 -6.20 -13.67
N ILE A 162 -12.08 -6.40 -13.09
CA ILE A 162 -11.36 -7.69 -13.16
C ILE A 162 -11.59 -8.54 -11.92
N MET A 163 -11.57 -7.94 -10.72
CA MET A 163 -11.66 -8.66 -9.45
C MET A 163 -12.45 -7.83 -8.42
N PRO A 164 -13.78 -7.65 -8.61
CA PRO A 164 -14.59 -6.67 -7.87
C PRO A 164 -14.57 -6.85 -6.35
N LEU A 165 -14.40 -8.09 -5.86
CA LEU A 165 -14.32 -8.36 -4.43
C LEU A 165 -13.10 -7.71 -3.77
N MET A 166 -12.03 -7.40 -4.52
CA MET A 166 -10.85 -6.72 -3.97
C MET A 166 -11.09 -5.23 -3.70
N LEU A 167 -12.21 -4.66 -4.14
CA LEU A 167 -12.61 -3.32 -3.69
C LEU A 167 -12.83 -3.27 -2.17
N TYR A 168 -13.34 -4.35 -1.56
CA TYR A 168 -13.47 -4.44 -0.09
C TYR A 168 -12.13 -4.50 0.64
N LYS A 169 -11.05 -4.83 -0.09
CA LYS A 169 -9.67 -4.86 0.39
C LYS A 169 -8.88 -3.62 0.02
N THR A 170 -9.49 -2.64 -0.65
CA THR A 170 -8.79 -1.47 -1.19
C THR A 170 -9.31 -0.20 -0.54
N GLY A 171 -8.45 0.44 0.25
CA GLY A 171 -8.63 1.82 0.71
C GLY A 171 -7.98 2.83 -0.23
N LYS A 172 -8.36 4.10 -0.11
CA LYS A 172 -7.70 5.22 -0.81
C LYS A 172 -7.48 6.39 0.14
N VAL A 173 -6.34 7.06 0.00
CA VAL A 173 -6.02 8.33 0.67
C VAL A 173 -5.47 9.31 -0.35
N TRP A 174 -5.83 10.57 -0.19
CA TRP A 174 -5.15 11.67 -0.86
C TRP A 174 -4.83 12.74 0.16
N THR A 175 -3.69 13.39 -0.02
CA THR A 175 -3.37 14.59 0.74
C THR A 175 -3.79 15.83 -0.06
N PRO A 176 -4.45 16.81 0.56
CA PRO A 176 -4.64 18.11 -0.08
C PRO A 176 -3.26 18.70 -0.36
N SER A 177 -3.04 19.20 -1.57
CA SER A 177 -1.84 20.00 -1.84
C SER A 177 -1.90 21.25 -0.98
N LEU A 178 -0.94 21.43 -0.07
CA LEU A 178 -0.74 22.70 0.62
C LEU A 178 -0.49 23.78 -0.46
N PRO A 179 -1.08 24.98 -0.34
CA PRO A 179 -0.74 26.09 -1.22
C PRO A 179 0.76 26.36 -1.13
N THR A 180 1.44 26.40 -2.27
CA THR A 180 2.88 26.68 -2.35
C THR A 180 3.23 28.16 -2.16
N ASP A 181 2.28 29.01 -1.78
CA ASP A 181 2.55 30.42 -1.47
C ASP A 181 2.60 30.66 0.05
N ARG A 182 3.78 30.41 0.62
CA ARG A 182 4.33 31.30 1.63
C ARG A 182 5.77 31.58 1.21
N THR A 183 5.93 32.57 0.34
CA THR A 183 7.15 33.36 0.29
C THR A 183 7.45 33.84 1.71
N ALA A 184 8.60 33.43 2.23
CA ALA A 184 9.21 34.04 3.40
C ALA A 184 9.65 35.47 3.08
#